data_AF-A0A7G7KGT9-F1
#
_entry.id   AF-A0A7G7KGT9-F1
#
_cell.length_a   1.000
_cell.length_b   1.000
_cell.length_c   1.000
_cell.angle_alpha   90.00
_cell.angle_beta   90.00
_cell.angle_gamma   90.00
#
_symmetry.space_group_name_H-M   'P 1'
#
loop_
_entity.id
_entity.type
_entity.pdbx_description
1 polymer ?
#
loop_
_entity_poly.entity_id
_entity_poly.type
_entity_poly.pdbx_seq_one_letter_code
_entity_poly.pdbx_strand_id
1 'polypeptide(L)'
;MRLFLAPLLFALAAGSPALAFNDCTQIRRLMQSMGASMARNRALIAESQASGKNPARAEQASQMLTRQTSGYRELRADYERLNCRHPQD
;
A
#
# COMPACT_ATOMS: atom_id res chain seq x y z
N MET A 1 14.48 31.53 -47.27
CA MET A 1 15.25 31.18 -46.05
C MET A 1 14.34 30.33 -45.16
N ARG A 2 14.51 29.01 -45.16
CA ARG A 2 13.67 28.06 -44.41
C ARG A 2 14.17 28.01 -42.96
N LEU A 3 13.47 28.66 -42.03
CA LEU A 3 13.69 28.50 -40.60
C LEU A 3 12.79 27.38 -40.09
N PHE A 4 13.33 26.15 -40.06
CA PHE A 4 12.74 25.04 -39.30
C PHE A 4 13.16 25.18 -37.83
N LEU A 5 12.35 25.91 -37.06
CA LEU A 5 12.49 26.05 -35.61
C LEU A 5 11.54 25.06 -34.93
N ALA A 6 11.87 23.78 -34.99
CA ALA A 6 11.23 22.74 -34.20
C ALA A 6 12.21 21.55 -34.12
N PRO A 7 12.99 21.46 -33.04
CA PRO A 7 12.66 20.42 -32.08
C PRO A 7 13.13 20.79 -30.66
N LEU A 8 12.31 21.49 -29.89
CA LEU A 8 12.60 21.70 -28.46
C LEU A 8 11.43 21.32 -27.55
N LEU A 9 10.44 20.62 -28.09
CA LEU A 9 9.25 20.17 -27.36
C LEU A 9 9.30 18.70 -26.92
N PHE A 10 10.39 17.97 -27.16
CA PHE A 10 10.46 16.54 -26.83
C PHE A 10 11.16 16.21 -25.50
N ALA A 11 11.63 17.21 -24.75
CA ALA A 11 12.45 16.98 -23.55
C ALA A 11 11.70 16.97 -22.21
N LEU A 12 10.40 17.29 -22.16
CA LEU A 12 9.66 17.39 -20.89
C LEU A 12 8.66 16.26 -20.59
N ALA A 13 8.62 15.21 -21.43
CA ALA A 13 7.77 14.04 -21.18
C ALA A 13 8.49 12.91 -20.38
N ALA A 14 9.69 13.16 -19.87
CA ALA A 14 10.34 12.24 -18.93
C ALA A 14 9.87 12.55 -17.50
N GLY A 15 8.60 12.24 -17.20
CA GLY A 15 8.15 12.16 -15.81
C GLY A 15 8.99 11.09 -15.10
N SER A 16 9.89 11.51 -14.21
CA SER A 16 10.90 10.65 -13.59
C SER A 16 10.30 9.38 -12.97
N PRO A 17 10.50 8.19 -13.57
CA PRO A 17 9.97 6.93 -13.02
C PRO A 17 10.62 6.56 -11.69
N ALA A 18 11.80 7.13 -11.39
CA ALA A 18 12.55 6.89 -10.16
C ALA A 18 11.80 7.30 -8.88
N LEU A 19 11.01 8.38 -8.92
CA LEU A 19 10.21 8.81 -7.76
C LEU A 19 9.02 7.86 -7.52
N ALA A 20 8.29 7.51 -8.58
CA ALA A 20 7.18 6.58 -8.48
C ALA A 20 7.61 5.16 -8.06
N PHE A 21 8.77 4.68 -8.53
CA PHE A 21 9.30 3.36 -8.15
C PHE A 21 9.65 3.28 -6.66
N ASN A 22 10.30 4.32 -6.11
CA ASN A 22 10.61 4.39 -4.69
C ASN A 22 9.33 4.35 -3.85
N ASP A 23 8.32 5.14 -4.23
CA ASP A 23 7.02 5.20 -3.54
C ASP A 23 6.27 3.86 -3.61
N CYS A 24 6.27 3.20 -4.78
CA CYS A 24 5.60 1.90 -4.94
C CYS A 24 6.23 0.79 -4.09
N THR A 25 7.57 0.75 -3.97
CA THR A 25 8.22 -0.23 -3.10
C THR A 25 7.92 0.02 -1.62
N GLN A 26 7.86 1.29 -1.21
CA GLN A 26 7.52 1.67 0.15
C GLN A 26 6.07 1.32 0.50
N ILE A 27 5.11 1.69 -0.36
CA ILE A 27 3.69 1.37 -0.21
C ILE A 27 3.50 -0.14 -0.12
N ARG A 28 4.17 -0.92 -0.99
CA ARG A 28 4.12 -2.39 -0.97
C ARG A 28 4.60 -2.97 0.36
N ARG A 29 5.74 -2.48 0.88
CA ARG A 29 6.27 -2.94 2.18
C ARG A 29 5.33 -2.61 3.34
N LEU A 30 4.74 -1.41 3.33
CA LEU A 30 3.74 -1.02 4.32
C LEU A 30 2.51 -1.93 4.25
N MET A 31 1.98 -2.20 3.05
CA MET A 31 0.86 -3.13 2.86
C MET A 31 1.19 -4.53 3.39
N GLN A 32 2.39 -5.07 3.11
CA GLN A 32 2.81 -6.37 3.61
C GLN A 32 2.91 -6.41 5.14
N SER A 33 3.53 -5.39 5.75
CA SER A 33 3.64 -5.28 7.21
C SER A 33 2.27 -5.19 7.88
N MET A 34 1.37 -4.36 7.32
CA MET A 34 -0.01 -4.25 7.79
C MET A 34 -0.76 -5.58 7.64
N GLY A 35 -0.65 -6.26 6.50
CA GLY A 35 -1.26 -7.56 6.26
C GLY A 35 -0.81 -8.61 7.27
N ALA A 36 0.48 -8.67 7.59
CA ALA A 36 1.00 -9.57 8.61
C ALA A 36 0.46 -9.22 10.01
N SER A 37 0.34 -7.93 10.34
CA SER A 37 -0.24 -7.47 11.61
C SER A 37 -1.72 -7.83 11.74
N MET A 38 -2.49 -7.64 10.67
CA MET A 38 -3.90 -8.02 10.60
C MET A 38 -4.08 -9.53 10.74
N ALA A 39 -3.23 -10.34 10.10
CA ALA A 39 -3.27 -11.79 10.23
C ALA A 39 -3.03 -12.24 11.68
N ARG A 40 -2.06 -11.63 12.38
CA ARG A 40 -1.83 -11.88 13.81
C ARG A 40 -3.04 -11.51 14.67
N ASN A 41 -3.65 -10.36 14.43
CA ASN A 41 -4.85 -9.95 15.16
C ASN A 41 -6.01 -10.93 14.95
N ARG A 42 -6.23 -11.42 13.71
CA ARG A 42 -7.22 -12.45 13.42
C ARG A 42 -6.93 -13.76 14.16
N ALA A 43 -5.66 -14.17 14.24
CA ALA A 43 -5.28 -15.36 14.99
C ALA A 43 -5.58 -15.22 16.49
N LEU A 44 -5.28 -14.07 17.09
CA LEU A 44 -5.60 -13.80 18.51
C LEU A 44 -7.11 -13.83 18.79
N ILE A 45 -7.92 -13.29 17.87
CA ILE A 45 -9.38 -13.33 17.97
C ILE A 45 -9.87 -14.78 17.90
N ALA A 46 -9.40 -15.54 16.91
CA ALA A 46 -9.79 -16.94 16.73
C ALA A 46 -9.37 -17.82 17.92
N GLU A 47 -8.16 -17.63 18.47
CA GLU A 47 -7.67 -18.32 19.65
C GLU A 47 -8.57 -18.05 20.87
N SER A 48 -8.97 -16.79 21.07
CA SER A 48 -9.87 -16.43 22.17
C SER A 48 -11.26 -17.01 21.99
N GLN A 49 -11.80 -17.02 20.77
CA GLN A 49 -13.09 -17.64 20.46
C GLN A 49 -13.08 -19.16 20.68
N ALA A 50 -11.99 -19.83 20.29
CA ALA A 50 -11.87 -21.28 20.44
C ALA A 50 -11.63 -21.72 21.90
N SER A 51 -10.85 -20.95 22.66
CA SER A 51 -10.45 -21.32 24.03
C SER A 51 -11.30 -20.68 25.13
N GLY A 52 -12.07 -19.63 24.81
CA GLY A 52 -12.74 -18.77 25.78
C GLY A 52 -11.79 -17.93 26.64
N LYS A 53 -10.47 -17.98 26.40
CA LYS A 53 -9.45 -17.31 27.19
C LYS A 53 -9.12 -15.94 26.61
N ASN A 54 -8.63 -15.05 27.47
CA ASN A 54 -8.12 -13.72 27.10
C ASN A 54 -9.08 -12.85 26.25
N PRO A 55 -10.37 -12.71 26.63
CA PRO A 55 -11.34 -11.93 25.85
C PRO A 55 -10.93 -10.47 25.67
N ALA A 56 -10.28 -9.87 26.67
CA ALA A 56 -9.75 -8.50 26.57
C ALA A 56 -8.69 -8.36 25.46
N ARG A 57 -7.86 -9.39 25.25
CA ARG A 57 -6.84 -9.40 24.19
C ARG A 57 -7.49 -9.52 22.81
N ALA A 58 -8.54 -10.31 22.68
CA ALA A 58 -9.31 -10.42 21.43
C ALA A 58 -10.08 -9.14 21.10
N GLU A 59 -10.62 -8.45 22.12
CA GLU A 59 -11.27 -7.16 21.94
C GLU A 59 -10.27 -6.10 21.45
N GLN A 60 -9.10 -6.00 22.08
CA GLN A 60 -8.04 -5.10 21.63
C GLN A 60 -7.59 -5.43 20.19
N ALA A 61 -7.40 -6.71 19.87
CA ALA A 61 -7.06 -7.17 18.53
C ALA A 61 -8.15 -6.81 17.51
N SER A 62 -9.43 -6.91 17.88
CA SER A 62 -10.57 -6.53 17.04
C SER A 62 -10.57 -5.04 16.73
N GLN A 63 -10.38 -4.20 17.75
CA GLN A 63 -10.29 -2.74 17.56
C GLN A 63 -9.09 -2.34 16.69
N MET A 64 -7.94 -2.98 16.89
CA MET A 64 -6.77 -2.77 16.03
C MET A 64 -7.03 -3.22 14.59
N LEU A 65 -7.68 -4.38 14.39
CA LEU A 65 -7.99 -4.90 13.07
C LEU A 65 -8.93 -3.98 12.29
N THR A 66 -9.93 -3.38 12.96
CA THR A 66 -10.83 -2.38 12.35
C THR A 66 -10.04 -1.17 11.85
N ARG A 67 -9.17 -0.59 12.68
CA ARG A 67 -8.32 0.55 12.29
C ARG A 67 -7.35 0.20 11.17
N GLN A 68 -6.75 -0.99 11.21
CA GLN A 68 -5.83 -1.44 10.18
C GLN A 68 -6.55 -1.71 8.85
N THR A 69 -7.80 -2.14 8.89
CA THR A 69 -8.59 -2.41 7.67
C THR A 69 -8.85 -1.15 6.88
N SER A 70 -9.21 -0.03 7.52
CA SER A 70 -9.38 1.25 6.82
C SER A 70 -8.06 1.74 6.22
N GLY A 71 -6.98 1.78 7.02
CA GLY A 71 -5.68 2.21 6.54
C GLY A 71 -5.11 1.32 5.42
N TYR A 72 -5.34 0.01 5.46
CA TYR A 72 -4.93 -0.89 4.39
C TYR A 72 -5.70 -0.62 3.09
N ARG A 73 -6.99 -0.30 3.18
CA ARG A 73 -7.81 0.05 2.00
C ARG A 73 -7.35 1.34 1.35
N GLU A 74 -7.04 2.35 2.16
CA GLU A 74 -6.48 3.63 1.68
C GLU A 74 -5.13 3.40 0.99
N LEU A 75 -4.21 2.70 1.66
CA LEU A 75 -2.89 2.40 1.11
C LEU A 75 -2.96 1.57 -0.18
N ARG A 76 -3.94 0.66 -0.29
CA ARG A 76 -4.22 -0.08 -1.52
C ARG A 76 -4.76 0.82 -2.62
N ALA A 77 -5.66 1.75 -2.31
CA ALA A 77 -6.16 2.71 -3.27
C ALA A 77 -5.02 3.61 -3.80
N ASP A 78 -4.08 4.00 -2.94
CA ASP A 78 -2.88 4.74 -3.32
C ASP A 78 -1.97 3.89 -4.23
N TYR A 79 -1.74 2.62 -3.89
CA TYR A 79 -0.99 1.67 -4.73
C TYR A 79 -1.59 1.54 -6.14
N GLU A 80 -2.91 1.46 -6.23
CA GLU A 80 -3.65 1.36 -7.49
C GLU A 80 -3.62 2.69 -8.26
N ARG A 81 -3.81 3.82 -7.58
CA ARG A 81 -3.77 5.18 -8.17
C ARG A 81 -2.41 5.51 -8.78
N LEU A 82 -1.32 5.09 -8.12
CA LEU A 82 0.05 5.27 -8.62
C LEU A 82 0.45 4.24 -9.69
N ASN A 83 -0.48 3.37 -10.10
CA ASN A 83 -0.25 2.31 -11.08
C ASN A 83 0.91 1.36 -10.71
N CYS A 84 1.17 1.17 -9.41
CA CYS A 84 2.27 0.35 -8.90
C CYS A 84 2.16 -1.15 -9.26
N ARG A 85 1.05 -1.56 -9.87
CA ARG A 85 0.78 -2.92 -10.35
C ARG A 85 1.59 -3.27 -11.60
N HIS A 86 2.00 -2.26 -12.36
CA HIS A 86 2.89 -2.41 -13.50
C HIS A 86 4.30 -2.02 -13.06
N PRO A 87 5.22 -2.98 -12.82
CA PRO A 87 6.62 -2.66 -13.07
C PRO A 87 6.69 -2.26 -14.55
N GLN A 88 7.16 -1.05 -14.83
CA GLN A 88 7.67 -0.76 -16.17
C GLN A 88 8.90 -1.65 -16.33
N ASP A 89 8.74 -2.76 -17.07
CA ASP A 89 9.86 -3.50 -17.64
C ASP A 89 10.59 -2.63 -18.67
#